data_AF-I4DN50-F1
#
_entry.id   AF-I4DN50-F1
#
_cell.length_a   1.000
_cell.length_b   1.000
_cell.length_c   1.000
_cell.angle_alpha   90.00
_cell.angle_beta   90.00
_cell.angle_gamma   90.00
#
_symmetry.space_group_name_H-M   'P 1'
#
loop_
_entity.id
_entity.type
_entity.pdbx_description
1 polymer ?
#
loop_
_entity_poly.entity_id
_entity_poly.type
_entity_poly.pdbx_seq_one_letter_code
_entity_poly.pdbx_strand_id
1 'polypeptide(L)'
;MCVGLSTNKDDKSDTFNEIPCLSIGGICIPAVECPNGHRSIGGLCPLQQRMDIECCHSLPLSENRCHRRGGLCMDKDVTCPEKLLFKEARDCEFNEKCCILVD
;
A
#
# COMPACT_ATOMS: atom_id res chain seq x y z
N MET A 1 17.77 -2.67 10.35
CA MET A 1 16.90 -3.87 10.39
C MET A 1 15.52 -3.36 10.77
N CYS A 2 14.57 -3.28 9.86
CA CYS A 2 13.21 -2.91 10.24
C CYS A 2 12.51 -4.19 10.71
N VAL A 3 12.19 -4.22 12.00
CA VAL A 3 11.41 -5.28 12.64
C VAL A 3 10.18 -4.60 13.19
N GLY A 4 9.00 -5.02 12.74
CA GLY A 4 7.72 -4.60 13.28
C GLY A 4 6.77 -5.79 13.21
N LEU A 5 6.79 -6.61 14.26
CA LEU A 5 5.77 -7.63 14.51
C LEU A 5 4.58 -6.96 15.20
N SER A 6 3.38 -7.19 14.68
CA SER A 6 2.16 -7.25 15.49
C SER A 6 1.56 -8.63 15.32
N THR A 7 1.74 -9.47 16.33
CA THR A 7 1.16 -10.82 16.43
C THR A 7 -0.26 -10.72 17.00
N ASN A 8 -1.24 -11.43 16.42
CA ASN A 8 -2.00 -12.48 17.12
C ASN A 8 -3.09 -13.15 16.26
N LYS A 9 -3.09 -14.49 16.34
CA LYS A 9 -4.20 -15.45 16.24
C LYS A 9 -4.61 -16.04 14.88
N ASP A 10 -3.98 -17.19 14.61
CA ASP A 10 -4.53 -18.42 14.03
C ASP A 10 -5.59 -18.30 12.92
N ASP A 11 -5.13 -18.24 11.67
CA ASP A 11 -5.70 -19.11 10.63
C ASP A 11 -4.59 -19.49 9.65
N LYS A 12 -4.50 -20.79 9.33
CA LYS A 12 -3.57 -21.31 8.34
C LYS A 12 -4.00 -20.80 6.97
N SER A 13 -3.54 -19.63 6.59
CA SER A 13 -3.50 -19.28 5.18
C SER A 13 -2.04 -19.43 4.76
N ASP A 14 -1.74 -20.47 3.98
CA ASP A 14 -0.47 -20.65 3.26
C ASP A 14 -0.32 -19.57 2.16
N THR A 15 -0.78 -18.35 2.44
CA THR A 15 -0.70 -17.17 1.60
C THR A 15 0.61 -16.44 1.85
N PHE A 16 1.22 -15.95 0.79
CA PHE A 16 2.38 -15.08 0.85
C PHE A 16 2.15 -13.83 0.00
N ASN A 17 2.77 -12.72 0.40
CA ASN A 17 2.64 -11.46 -0.33
C ASN A 17 3.55 -11.45 -1.56
N GLU A 18 2.98 -11.19 -2.73
CA GLU A 18 3.70 -11.09 -3.99
C GLU A 18 4.09 -9.62 -4.29
N ILE A 19 5.25 -9.43 -4.93
CA ILE A 19 5.81 -8.09 -5.24
C ILE A 19 4.81 -7.15 -5.93
N PRO A 20 4.01 -7.59 -6.93
CA PRO A 20 3.05 -6.70 -7.59
C PRO A 20 1.99 -6.14 -6.64
N CYS A 21 1.50 -6.96 -5.70
CA CYS A 21 0.55 -6.54 -4.68
C CYS A 21 1.19 -5.60 -3.65
N LEU A 22 2.39 -5.94 -3.17
CA LEU A 22 3.14 -5.10 -2.23
C LEU A 22 3.47 -3.72 -2.81
N SER A 23 3.74 -3.65 -4.11
CA SER A 23 4.10 -2.40 -4.80
C SER A 23 2.98 -1.36 -4.80
N ILE A 24 1.73 -1.77 -4.61
CA ILE A 24 0.58 -0.87 -4.45
C ILE A 24 0.14 -0.69 -2.99
N GLY A 25 0.89 -1.25 -2.04
CA GLY A 25 0.55 -1.23 -0.62
C GLY A 25 -0.59 -2.17 -0.24
N GLY A 26 -0.81 -3.23 -1.03
CA GLY A 26 -1.79 -4.28 -0.73
C GLY A 26 -1.17 -5.50 -0.07
N ILE A 27 -2.04 -6.46 0.28
CA ILE A 27 -1.69 -7.79 0.79
C ILE A 27 -2.44 -8.88 0.04
N CYS A 28 -1.82 -10.05 -0.12
CA CYS A 28 -2.45 -11.20 -0.76
C CYS A 28 -3.22 -12.00 0.29
N ILE A 29 -4.55 -12.00 0.20
CA ILE A 29 -5.46 -12.75 1.06
C ILE A 29 -6.61 -13.34 0.23
N PRO A 30 -7.38 -14.31 0.75
CA PRO A 30 -8.58 -14.78 0.07
C PRO A 30 -9.53 -13.62 -0.24
N ALA A 31 -10.08 -13.57 -1.46
CA ALA A 31 -10.90 -12.44 -1.91
C ALA A 31 -12.08 -12.15 -0.98
N VAL A 32 -12.65 -13.20 -0.39
CA VAL A 32 -13.78 -13.15 0.56
C VAL A 32 -13.41 -12.54 1.92
N GLU A 33 -12.14 -12.53 2.27
CA GLU A 33 -11.63 -11.96 3.53
C GLU A 33 -11.27 -10.48 3.40
N CYS A 34 -11.31 -9.92 2.19
CA CYS A 34 -11.01 -8.51 1.96
C CYS A 34 -12.09 -7.65 2.66
N PRO A 35 -11.73 -6.88 3.71
CA PRO A 35 -12.72 -6.21 4.55
C PRO A 35 -13.50 -5.16 3.77
N ASN A 36 -14.78 -4.97 4.12
CA ASN A 36 -15.67 -3.99 3.49
C ASN A 36 -15.00 -2.61 3.35
N GLY A 37 -14.98 -2.06 2.13
CA GLY A 37 -14.30 -0.80 1.79
C GLY A 37 -12.89 -0.97 1.21
N HIS A 38 -12.33 -2.17 1.26
CA HIS A 38 -11.11 -2.54 0.53
C HIS A 38 -11.50 -3.10 -0.84
N ARG A 39 -10.61 -2.98 -1.82
CA ARG A 39 -10.83 -3.52 -3.16
C ARG A 39 -9.90 -4.71 -3.36
N SER A 40 -10.43 -5.76 -3.99
CA SER A 40 -9.64 -6.88 -4.46
C SER A 40 -9.25 -6.65 -5.92
N ILE A 41 -7.99 -6.88 -6.25
CA ILE A 41 -7.47 -6.79 -7.62
C ILE A 41 -6.90 -8.15 -7.99
N GLY A 42 -7.51 -8.78 -9.00
CA GLY A 42 -6.99 -9.97 -9.63
C GLY A 42 -5.69 -9.72 -10.39
N GLY A 43 -4.82 -10.73 -10.45
CA GLY A 43 -3.56 -10.70 -11.22
C GLY A 43 -2.37 -10.06 -10.49
N LEU A 44 -2.55 -9.50 -9.29
CA LEU A 44 -1.46 -8.98 -8.46
C LEU A 44 -0.88 -10.01 -7.47
N CYS A 45 -1.56 -11.13 -7.28
CA CYS A 45 -1.06 -12.33 -6.61
C CYS A 45 -1.08 -13.53 -7.60
N PRO A 46 -0.37 -13.45 -8.74
CA PRO A 46 -0.52 -14.39 -9.86
C PRO A 46 -0.19 -15.84 -9.51
N LEU A 47 0.73 -16.11 -8.58
CA LEU A 47 1.08 -17.47 -8.20
C LEU A 47 -0.03 -18.16 -7.41
N GLN A 48 -0.85 -17.36 -6.71
CA GLN A 48 -1.86 -17.83 -5.78
C GLN A 48 -3.30 -17.57 -6.25
N GLN A 49 -3.46 -16.89 -7.40
CA GLN A 49 -4.76 -16.54 -7.97
C GLN A 49 -5.64 -17.77 -8.24
N ARG A 50 -5.04 -18.94 -8.48
CA ARG A 50 -5.77 -20.21 -8.66
C ARG A 50 -6.43 -20.73 -7.38
N MET A 51 -6.10 -20.15 -6.22
CA MET A 51 -6.66 -20.49 -4.91
C MET A 51 -7.57 -19.37 -4.38
N ASP A 52 -8.15 -18.56 -5.28
CA ASP A 52 -9.01 -17.42 -4.95
C ASP A 52 -8.36 -16.37 -4.04
N ILE A 53 -7.03 -16.25 -4.13
CA ILE A 53 -6.25 -15.20 -3.47
C ILE A 53 -6.12 -14.01 -4.40
N GLU A 54 -6.52 -12.85 -3.90
CA GLU A 54 -6.44 -11.58 -4.60
C GLU A 54 -5.68 -10.54 -3.79
N CYS A 55 -5.20 -9.50 -4.45
CA CYS A 55 -4.56 -8.40 -3.76
C CYS A 55 -5.61 -7.50 -3.14
N CYS A 56 -5.73 -7.54 -1.82
CA CYS A 56 -6.60 -6.67 -1.05
C CYS A 56 -5.83 -5.41 -0.65
N HIS A 57 -6.41 -4.23 -0.87
CA HIS A 57 -5.75 -2.97 -0.58
C HIS A 57 -6.73 -1.90 -0.06
N SER A 58 -6.24 -1.02 0.81
CA SER A 58 -7.07 -0.06 1.56
C SER A 58 -7.36 1.25 0.83
N LEU A 59 -6.60 1.56 -0.22
CA LEU A 59 -6.74 2.82 -0.98
C LEU A 59 -6.94 2.53 -2.45
N PRO A 60 -7.92 3.15 -3.14
CA PRO A 60 -8.08 2.93 -4.59
C PRO A 60 -6.76 3.18 -5.34
N LEU A 61 -6.51 2.46 -6.43
CA LEU A 61 -5.29 2.66 -7.24
C LEU A 61 -5.15 4.10 -7.76
N SER A 62 -6.28 4.80 -7.93
CA SER A 62 -6.34 6.21 -8.29
C SER A 62 -6.11 7.16 -7.12
N GLU A 63 -5.86 6.66 -5.90
CA GLU A 63 -5.57 7.48 -4.73
C GLU A 63 -4.20 8.14 -4.89
N ASN A 64 -4.28 9.44 -5.16
CA ASN A 64 -3.16 10.33 -5.38
C ASN A 64 -3.11 11.44 -4.33
N ARG A 65 -3.85 11.31 -3.22
CA ARG A 65 -3.73 12.22 -2.09
C ARG A 65 -2.61 11.75 -1.17
N CYS A 66 -1.59 12.59 -1.01
CA CYS A 66 -0.45 12.42 -0.14
C CYS A 66 -0.87 11.98 1.26
N HIS A 67 -1.80 12.71 1.87
CA HIS A 67 -2.24 12.45 3.24
C HIS A 67 -2.94 11.08 3.38
N ARG A 68 -3.63 10.62 2.34
CA ARG A 68 -4.28 9.30 2.34
C ARG A 68 -3.28 8.16 2.22
N ARG A 69 -2.12 8.40 1.62
CA ARG A 69 -1.01 7.44 1.51
C ARG A 69 -0.06 7.47 2.70
N GLY A 70 -0.42 8.15 3.80
CA GLY A 70 0.44 8.29 4.97
C GLY A 70 1.62 9.25 4.76
N GLY A 71 1.55 10.11 3.74
CA GLY A 71 2.55 11.15 3.49
C GLY A 71 2.18 12.50 4.10
N LEU A 72 3.16 13.40 4.08
CA LEU A 72 3.02 14.80 4.44
C LEU A 72 3.41 15.68 3.24
N CYS A 73 2.60 16.67 2.92
CA CYS A 73 2.97 17.74 2.01
C CYS A 73 3.98 18.65 2.74
N MET A 74 5.17 18.78 2.17
CA MET A 74 6.26 19.57 2.72
C MET A 74 6.76 20.53 1.66
N ASP A 75 7.31 21.68 2.06
CA ASP A 75 7.97 22.59 1.12
C ASP A 75 9.05 21.87 0.30
N LYS A 76 9.21 22.29 -0.96
CA LYS A 76 10.20 21.69 -1.88
C LYS A 76 11.64 21.72 -1.36
N ASP A 77 11.96 22.70 -0.53
CA ASP A 77 13.29 22.89 0.05
C ASP A 77 13.58 21.91 1.21
N VAL A 78 12.55 21.32 1.81
CA VAL A 78 12.73 20.35 2.90
C VAL A 78 13.32 19.06 2.36
N THR A 79 14.29 18.47 3.04
CA THR A 79 14.91 17.22 2.57
C THR A 79 13.92 16.06 2.69
N CYS A 80 13.63 15.40 1.56
CA CYS A 80 12.87 14.17 1.49
C CYS A 80 13.66 13.20 0.59
N PRO A 81 14.02 11.99 1.07
CA PRO A 81 14.70 11.00 0.25
C PRO A 81 13.91 10.69 -1.02
N GLU A 82 14.60 10.56 -2.16
CA GLU A 82 13.92 10.31 -3.45
C GLU A 82 13.06 9.04 -3.42
N LYS A 83 13.45 8.04 -2.63
CA LYS A 83 12.69 6.79 -2.42
C LYS A 83 11.34 6.99 -1.71
N LEU A 84 11.18 8.08 -0.98
CA LEU A 84 9.97 8.42 -0.23
C LEU A 84 9.15 9.51 -0.92
N LEU A 85 9.64 10.02 -2.05
CA LEU A 85 9.00 11.09 -2.78
C LEU A 85 7.87 10.52 -3.65
N PHE A 86 6.63 10.96 -3.42
CA PHE A 86 5.48 10.61 -4.24
C PHE A 86 5.11 11.78 -5.16
N LYS A 87 5.50 11.71 -6.44
CA LYS A 87 5.39 12.82 -7.39
C LYS A 87 3.98 12.98 -7.97
N GLU A 88 3.18 11.92 -7.90
CA GLU A 88 1.83 11.87 -8.46
C GLU A 88 0.79 12.51 -7.53
N ALA A 89 1.22 13.05 -6.38
CA ALA A 89 0.35 13.70 -5.40
C ALA A 89 -0.43 14.87 -6.01
N ARG A 90 -1.74 14.98 -5.71
CA ARG A 90 -2.63 16.04 -6.22
C ARG A 90 -3.22 16.96 -5.16
N ASP A 91 -2.97 16.67 -3.90
CA ASP A 91 -3.45 17.42 -2.73
C ASP A 91 -2.38 18.30 -2.08
N CYS A 92 -1.13 18.30 -2.59
CA CYS A 92 -0.10 19.24 -2.15
C CYS A 92 -0.15 20.52 -3.01
N GLU A 93 0.20 21.66 -2.40
CA GLU A 93 0.27 22.94 -3.07
C GLU A 93 1.37 22.99 -4.13
N PHE A 94 1.33 23.98 -5.03
CA PHE A 94 2.30 24.10 -6.13
C PHE A 94 3.77 24.13 -5.67
N ASN A 95 4.05 24.69 -4.48
CA ASN A 95 5.41 24.77 -3.92
C ASN A 95 5.75 23.66 -2.92
N GLU A 96 4.89 22.66 -2.81
CA GLU A 96 5.07 21.53 -1.91
C GLU A 96 5.39 20.25 -2.70
N LYS A 97 5.81 19.22 -1.96
CA LYS A 97 6.02 17.86 -2.43
C LYS A 97 5.50 16.87 -1.39
N CYS A 98 4.99 15.74 -1.86
CA CYS A 98 4.57 14.67 -0.95
C CYS A 98 5.76 13.80 -0.54
N CYS A 99 6.04 13.77 0.77
CA CYS A 99 7.01 12.85 1.35
C CYS A 99 6.26 11.76 2.14
N ILE A 100 6.40 10.50 1.74
CA ILE A 100 5.83 9.36 2.46
C ILE A 100 6.57 9.19 3.78
N LEU A 101 5.82 9.18 4.88
CA LEU A 101 6.36 8.95 6.21
C LEU A 101 6.45 7.44 6.44
N VAL A 102 7.63 6.96 6.80
CA VAL A 102 7.86 5.59 7.24
C VAL A 102 8.31 5.70 8.68
N ASP A 103 7.56 5.08 9.59
CA ASP A 103 7.94 4.94 11.01
C ASP A 103 8.73 3.64 11.20
#